data_AF-A0A433SCQ3-F1
#
_entry.id   AF-A0A433SCQ3-F1
#
_cell.length_a   1.000
_cell.length_b   1.000
_cell.length_c   1.000
_cell.angle_alpha   90.00
_cell.angle_beta   90.00
_cell.angle_gamma   90.00
#
_symmetry.space_group_name_H-M   'P 1'
#
loop_
_entity.id
_entity.type
_entity.pdbx_description
1 polymer ?
#
loop_
_entity_poly.entity_id
_entity_poly.type
_entity_poly.pdbx_seq_one_letter_code
_entity_poly.pdbx_strand_id
1 'polypeptide(L)'
;MQISQQIKSAFTLKFSLAAMLLGTALWCAAPAQARPANLTGCDAKRAALEQELAYARQYGNTHRIQGLERALSNVNTYCTDESLKAELERDVAQKVLEVQEREADLREAIAKGDPDKIARREEKLAEARYELAEAKRRLAELSASAAQ
;
A
#
# COMPACT_ATOMS: atom_id res chain seq x y z
N MET A 1 -66.18 32.00 16.55
CA MET A 1 -66.24 30.53 16.36
C MET A 1 -64.81 30.06 16.13
N GLN A 2 -64.03 29.65 17.15
CA GLN A 2 -64.09 28.32 17.79
C GLN A 2 -64.08 27.22 16.70
N ILE A 3 -63.10 26.32 16.55
CA ILE A 3 -62.51 25.40 17.54
C ILE A 3 -61.37 24.58 16.88
N SER A 4 -60.48 24.04 17.74
CA SER A 4 -59.51 22.94 17.54
C SER A 4 -58.13 23.32 16.97
N GLN A 5 -57.06 23.51 17.77
CA GLN A 5 -56.38 22.53 18.66
C GLN A 5 -56.20 21.17 17.96
N GLN A 6 -55.04 20.53 17.83
CA GLN A 6 -53.80 20.43 18.60
C GLN A 6 -52.68 20.30 17.53
N ILE A 7 -51.41 20.65 17.70
CA ILE A 7 -50.37 20.03 18.54
C ILE A 7 -49.19 21.03 18.44
N LYS A 8 -49.16 22.10 19.23
CA LYS A 8 -48.37 22.24 20.47
C LYS A 8 -46.94 21.69 20.37
N SER A 9 -46.03 22.61 20.05
CA SER A 9 -44.93 23.01 20.93
C SER A 9 -44.20 21.88 21.69
N ALA A 10 -43.05 21.49 21.13
CA ALA A 10 -41.91 20.99 21.89
C ALA A 10 -40.61 21.63 21.36
N PHE A 11 -40.68 22.93 21.06
CA PHE A 11 -39.49 23.76 20.93
C PHE A 11 -39.16 24.25 22.34
N THR A 12 -37.95 23.94 22.80
CA THR A 12 -37.22 24.55 23.91
C THR A 12 -37.86 24.47 25.30
N LEU A 13 -37.23 23.72 26.21
CA LEU A 13 -36.47 24.24 27.37
C LEU A 13 -36.38 23.17 28.48
N LYS A 14 -35.21 23.11 29.14
CA LYS A 14 -34.91 22.44 30.43
C LYS A 14 -34.48 20.97 30.39
N PHE A 15 -33.26 20.73 29.91
CA PHE A 15 -32.42 19.66 30.47
C PHE A 15 -31.80 20.18 31.78
N SER A 16 -32.55 20.04 32.88
CA SER A 16 -32.05 20.25 34.24
C SER A 16 -31.22 19.05 34.69
N LEU A 17 -30.15 19.36 35.43
CA LEU A 17 -29.27 18.43 36.14
C LEU A 17 -30.05 17.40 36.97
N ALA A 18 -29.66 16.13 36.86
CA ALA A 18 -29.75 15.16 37.95
C ALA A 18 -28.56 14.20 37.86
N ALA A 19 -27.70 14.28 38.89
CA ALA A 19 -26.59 13.38 39.13
C ALA A 19 -27.10 11.99 39.53
N MET A 20 -26.47 10.93 39.03
CA MET A 20 -26.45 9.64 39.73
C MET A 20 -25.13 8.92 39.46
N LEU A 21 -24.29 8.87 40.51
CA LEU A 21 -23.09 8.08 40.62
C LEU A 21 -23.46 6.60 40.74
N LEU A 22 -22.90 5.75 39.88
CA LEU A 22 -22.66 4.34 40.16
C LEU A 22 -21.48 3.87 39.29
N GLY A 23 -20.37 3.61 39.96
CA GLY A 23 -19.13 3.17 39.34
C GLY A 23 -19.21 1.73 38.84
N THR A 24 -18.74 1.54 37.61
CA THR A 24 -18.12 0.29 37.16
C THR A 24 -16.89 0.67 36.35
N ALA A 25 -15.74 0.72 37.03
CA ALA A 25 -14.45 0.72 36.37
C ALA A 25 -14.23 -0.69 35.79
N LEU A 26 -14.85 -0.98 34.64
CA LEU A 26 -14.55 -2.16 33.86
C LEU A 26 -13.23 -1.89 33.13
N TRP A 27 -12.14 -2.24 33.80
CA TRP A 27 -10.80 -2.25 33.25
C TRP A 27 -10.77 -3.20 32.06
N CYS A 28 -10.91 -2.67 30.84
CA CYS A 28 -10.64 -3.42 29.62
C CYS A 28 -9.15 -3.75 29.61
N ALA A 29 -8.78 -4.95 30.08
CA ALA A 29 -7.52 -5.57 29.70
C ALA A 29 -7.58 -5.82 28.19
N ALA A 30 -7.07 -4.88 27.41
CA ALA A 30 -6.85 -5.10 25.99
C ALA A 30 -5.90 -6.30 25.85
N PRO A 31 -6.23 -7.32 25.03
CA PRO A 31 -5.25 -8.34 24.73
C PRO A 31 -4.04 -7.65 24.12
N ALA A 32 -2.86 -7.93 24.65
CA ALA A 32 -1.60 -7.54 24.05
C ALA A 32 -1.58 -8.14 22.63
N GLN A 33 -1.95 -7.32 21.65
CA GLN A 33 -1.78 -7.66 20.26
C GLN A 33 -0.27 -7.75 20.08
N ALA A 34 0.22 -8.98 19.92
CA ALA A 34 1.58 -9.19 19.46
C ALA A 34 1.72 -8.36 18.17
N ARG A 35 2.54 -7.32 18.21
CA ARG A 35 2.88 -6.58 16.99
C ARG A 35 3.42 -7.63 16.02
N PRO A 36 2.92 -7.70 14.77
CA PRO A 36 3.55 -8.57 13.79
C PRO A 36 5.03 -8.22 13.79
N ALA A 37 5.90 -9.23 13.78
CA ALA A 37 7.30 -8.99 13.51
C ALA A 37 7.35 -8.16 12.24
N ASN A 38 7.94 -6.97 12.30
CA ASN A 38 8.16 -6.15 11.10
C ASN A 38 9.25 -6.87 10.31
N LEU A 39 8.85 -7.87 9.53
CA LEU A 39 9.74 -8.55 8.60
C LEU A 39 10.15 -7.52 7.56
N THR A 40 11.43 -7.51 7.23
CA THR A 40 12.02 -6.63 6.21
C THR A 40 12.95 -7.45 5.34
N GLY A 41 13.43 -6.86 4.25
CA GLY A 41 14.41 -7.48 3.37
C GLY A 41 14.01 -8.87 2.85
N CYS A 42 14.96 -9.80 2.89
CA CYS A 42 14.76 -11.17 2.41
C CYS A 42 13.65 -11.93 3.15
N ASP A 43 13.44 -11.66 4.44
CA ASP A 43 12.41 -12.35 5.22
C ASP A 43 11.00 -11.83 4.89
N ALA A 44 10.85 -10.53 4.63
CA ALA A 44 9.61 -10.00 4.08
C ALA A 44 9.32 -10.59 2.70
N LYS A 45 10.34 -10.67 1.83
CA LYS A 45 10.22 -11.26 0.48
C LYS A 45 9.79 -12.73 0.55
N ARG A 46 10.33 -13.49 1.51
CA ARG A 46 9.97 -14.89 1.76
C ARG A 46 8.52 -15.03 2.23
N ALA A 47 8.13 -14.26 3.24
CA ALA A 47 6.78 -14.29 3.79
C ALA A 47 5.71 -13.93 2.75
N ALA A 48 5.98 -12.96 1.88
CA ALA A 48 5.10 -12.61 0.76
C ALA A 48 4.92 -13.78 -0.21
N LEU A 49 6.00 -14.47 -0.59
CA LEU A 49 5.94 -15.64 -1.47
C LEU A 49 5.18 -16.82 -0.82
N GLU A 50 5.36 -17.05 0.48
CA GLU A 50 4.62 -18.07 1.22
C GLU A 50 3.12 -17.77 1.28
N GLN A 51 2.74 -16.51 1.47
CA GLN A 51 1.35 -16.08 1.44
C GLN A 51 0.72 -16.29 0.06
N GLU A 52 1.43 -15.89 -1.01
CA GLU A 52 0.97 -16.13 -2.38
C GLU A 52 0.85 -17.62 -2.70
N LEU A 53 1.77 -18.43 -2.18
CA LEU A 53 1.76 -19.88 -2.37
C LEU A 53 0.56 -20.52 -1.67
N ALA A 54 0.28 -20.11 -0.43
CA ALA A 54 -0.90 -20.54 0.31
C ALA A 54 -2.19 -20.19 -0.45
N TYR A 55 -2.28 -18.97 -0.97
CA TYR A 55 -3.39 -18.55 -1.82
C TYR A 55 -3.48 -19.40 -3.10
N ALA A 56 -2.38 -19.59 -3.83
CA ALA A 56 -2.38 -20.39 -5.05
C ALA A 56 -2.80 -21.86 -4.81
N ARG A 57 -2.42 -22.45 -3.66
CA ARG A 57 -2.84 -23.78 -3.21
C ARG A 57 -4.34 -23.84 -2.93
N GLN A 58 -4.89 -22.83 -2.26
CA GLN A 58 -6.33 -22.75 -1.96
C GLN A 58 -7.19 -22.81 -3.23
N TYR A 59 -6.75 -22.15 -4.31
CA TYR A 59 -7.48 -22.09 -5.58
C TYR A 59 -7.02 -23.11 -6.62
N GLY A 60 -6.11 -24.04 -6.27
CA GLY A 60 -5.67 -25.11 -7.17
C GLY A 60 -4.93 -24.64 -8.43
N ASN A 61 -4.24 -23.50 -8.37
CA ASN A 61 -3.50 -22.97 -9.52
C ASN A 61 -2.12 -23.62 -9.64
N THR A 62 -2.06 -24.83 -10.19
CA THR A 62 -0.85 -25.67 -10.24
C THR A 62 0.36 -24.98 -10.90
N HIS A 63 0.15 -24.23 -11.98
CA HIS A 63 1.25 -23.52 -12.64
C HIS A 63 1.82 -22.41 -11.76
N ARG A 64 0.95 -21.61 -11.11
CA ARG A 64 1.39 -20.57 -10.17
C ARG A 64 2.10 -21.18 -8.96
N ILE A 65 1.59 -22.28 -8.41
CA ILE A 65 2.22 -23.01 -7.30
C ILE A 65 3.67 -23.39 -7.65
N GLN A 66 3.88 -24.04 -8.81
CA GLN A 66 5.23 -24.45 -9.23
C GLN A 66 6.18 -23.25 -9.46
N GLY A 67 5.66 -22.12 -9.92
CA GLY A 67 6.43 -20.88 -10.03
C GLY A 67 6.85 -20.33 -8.67
N LEU A 68 5.90 -20.26 -7.73
CA LEU A 68 6.11 -19.76 -6.38
C LEU A 68 7.04 -20.66 -5.56
N GLU A 69 6.93 -21.98 -5.69
CA GLU A 69 7.85 -22.92 -5.01
C GLU A 69 9.30 -22.76 -5.50
N ARG A 70 9.50 -22.55 -6.81
CA ARG A 70 10.83 -22.22 -7.36
C ARG A 70 11.33 -20.87 -6.86
N ALA A 71 10.47 -19.85 -6.85
CA ALA A 71 10.84 -18.53 -6.33
C ALA A 71 11.21 -18.58 -4.84
N LEU A 72 10.45 -19.32 -4.03
CA LEU A 72 10.70 -19.52 -2.61
C LEU A 72 12.02 -20.26 -2.38
N SER A 73 12.29 -21.32 -3.14
CA SER A 73 13.58 -22.03 -3.10
C SER A 73 14.76 -21.11 -3.43
N ASN A 74 14.62 -20.27 -4.45
CA ASN A 74 15.65 -19.29 -4.81
C ASN A 74 15.86 -18.25 -3.71
N VAL A 75 14.79 -17.73 -3.10
CA VAL A 75 14.90 -16.79 -1.96
C VAL A 75 15.59 -17.47 -0.78
N ASN A 76 15.21 -18.71 -0.46
CA ASN A 76 15.81 -19.46 0.64
C ASN A 76 17.30 -19.75 0.44
N THR A 77 17.75 -19.88 -0.81
CA THR A 77 19.12 -20.27 -1.15
C THR A 77 20.04 -19.07 -1.41
N TYR A 78 19.53 -18.02 -2.06
CA TYR A 78 20.36 -16.96 -2.64
C TYR A 78 20.04 -15.56 -2.14
N CYS A 79 18.93 -15.35 -1.42
CA CYS A 79 18.60 -14.00 -0.96
C CYS A 79 19.49 -13.61 0.21
N THR A 80 20.28 -12.55 0.00
CA THR A 80 20.88 -11.75 1.05
C THR A 80 20.38 -10.31 0.94
N ASP A 81 20.34 -9.56 2.04
CA ASP A 81 19.87 -8.18 2.01
C ASP A 81 20.75 -7.29 1.10
N GLU A 82 22.04 -7.60 0.96
CA GLU A 82 22.92 -6.93 0.00
C GLU A 82 22.53 -7.25 -1.44
N SER A 83 22.25 -8.52 -1.74
CA SER A 83 21.80 -8.94 -3.07
C SER A 83 20.46 -8.29 -3.44
N LEU A 84 19.56 -8.17 -2.46
CA LEU A 84 18.26 -7.52 -2.60
C LEU A 84 18.41 -6.00 -2.79
N LYS A 85 19.33 -5.37 -2.05
CA LYS A 85 19.66 -3.95 -2.23
C LYS A 85 20.18 -3.69 -3.64
N ALA A 86 21.11 -4.51 -4.13
CA ALA A 86 21.63 -4.39 -5.48
C ALA A 86 20.54 -4.62 -6.55
N GLU A 87 19.57 -5.52 -6.30
CA GLU A 87 18.39 -5.70 -7.16
C GLU A 87 17.53 -4.41 -7.21
N LEU A 88 17.23 -3.81 -6.06
CA LEU A 88 16.43 -2.59 -5.97
C LEU A 88 17.15 -1.36 -6.55
N GLU A 89 18.47 -1.24 -6.37
CA GLU A 89 19.26 -0.17 -6.98
C GLU A 89 19.24 -0.26 -8.52
N ARG A 90 19.32 -1.49 -9.07
CA ARG A 90 19.16 -1.70 -10.52
C ARG A 90 17.75 -1.35 -11.00
N ASP A 91 16.71 -1.71 -10.25
CA ASP A 91 15.32 -1.34 -10.57
C ASP A 91 15.15 0.18 -10.61
N VAL A 92 15.67 0.90 -9.60
CA VAL A 92 15.67 2.38 -9.59
C VAL A 92 16.40 2.93 -10.81
N ALA A 93 17.58 2.40 -11.15
CA ALA A 93 18.33 2.87 -12.32
C ALA A 93 17.56 2.65 -13.63
N GLN A 94 16.93 1.48 -13.79
CA GLN A 94 16.08 1.18 -14.94
C GLN A 94 14.87 2.14 -15.03
N LYS A 95 14.20 2.41 -13.90
CA LYS A 95 13.05 3.33 -13.86
C LYS A 95 13.46 4.79 -14.11
N VAL A 96 14.67 5.19 -13.74
CA VAL A 96 15.22 6.50 -14.14
C VAL A 96 15.37 6.59 -15.66
N LEU A 97 15.91 5.55 -16.31
CA LEU A 97 16.04 5.51 -17.77
C LEU A 97 14.67 5.54 -18.47
N GLU A 98 13.69 4.81 -17.92
CA GLU A 98 12.32 4.81 -18.46
C GLU A 98 11.68 6.20 -18.38
N VAL A 99 11.85 6.93 -17.26
CA VAL A 99 11.38 8.33 -17.16
C VAL A 99 12.05 9.20 -18.23
N GLN A 100 13.36 9.07 -18.44
CA GLN A 100 14.07 9.84 -19.46
C GLN A 100 13.57 9.54 -20.88
N GLU A 101 13.30 8.28 -21.19
CA GLU A 101 12.69 7.85 -22.47
C GLU A 101 11.31 8.48 -22.64
N ARG A 102 10.44 8.42 -21.62
CA ARG A 102 9.09 9.01 -21.69
C ARG A 102 9.09 10.52 -21.81
N GLU A 103 10.05 11.20 -21.19
CA GLU A 103 10.24 12.64 -21.39
C GLU A 103 10.67 12.97 -22.82
N ALA A 104 11.52 12.13 -23.45
CA ALA A 104 11.89 12.28 -24.85
C ALA A 104 10.69 12.05 -25.79
N ASP A 105 9.93 10.97 -25.56
CA ASP A 105 8.70 10.67 -26.31
C ASP A 105 7.69 11.83 -26.25
N LEU A 106 7.52 12.43 -25.07
CA LEU A 106 6.64 13.58 -24.88
C LEU A 106 7.14 14.81 -25.64
N ARG A 107 8.45 15.13 -25.57
CA ARG A 107 9.03 16.24 -26.33
C ARG A 107 8.84 16.07 -27.84
N GLU A 108 9.00 14.86 -28.34
CA GLU A 108 8.76 14.55 -29.76
C GLU A 108 7.28 14.75 -30.14
N ALA A 109 6.34 14.30 -29.30
CA ALA A 109 4.91 14.50 -29.52
C ALA A 109 4.53 15.98 -29.53
N ILE A 110 5.10 16.78 -28.62
CA ILE A 110 4.93 18.25 -28.57
C ILE A 110 5.44 18.89 -29.85
N ALA A 111 6.63 18.52 -30.31
CA ALA A 111 7.22 19.05 -31.55
C ALA A 111 6.37 18.73 -32.80
N LYS A 112 5.68 17.59 -32.80
CA LYS A 112 4.77 17.17 -33.88
C LYS A 112 3.37 17.79 -33.79
N GLY A 113 2.99 18.35 -32.65
CA GLY A 113 1.72 19.06 -32.46
C GLY A 113 0.47 18.17 -32.50
N ASP A 114 0.59 16.88 -32.19
CA ASP A 114 -0.54 15.93 -32.16
C ASP A 114 -1.11 15.85 -30.74
N PRO A 115 -2.28 16.47 -30.46
CA PRO A 115 -2.81 16.61 -29.10
C PRO A 115 -3.15 15.26 -28.45
N ASP A 116 -3.66 14.29 -29.23
CA ASP A 116 -3.99 12.97 -28.72
C ASP A 116 -2.73 12.20 -28.32
N LYS A 117 -1.65 12.34 -29.08
CA LYS A 117 -0.36 11.74 -28.72
C LYS A 117 0.25 12.43 -27.50
N ILE A 118 0.17 13.75 -27.41
CA ILE A 118 0.68 14.50 -26.26
C ILE A 118 0.01 13.99 -24.98
N ALA A 119 -1.33 13.93 -24.93
CA ALA A 119 -2.07 13.44 -23.77
C ALA A 119 -1.67 12.02 -23.36
N ARG A 120 -1.55 11.10 -24.32
CA ARG A 120 -1.10 9.71 -24.04
C ARG A 120 0.34 9.64 -23.56
N ARG A 121 1.23 10.54 -24.00
CA ARG A 121 2.64 10.57 -23.54
C ARG A 121 2.77 11.19 -22.15
N GLU A 122 1.94 12.17 -21.82
CA GLU A 122 1.85 12.71 -20.46
C GLU A 122 1.41 11.66 -19.45
N GLU A 123 0.38 10.86 -19.78
CA GLU A 123 -0.09 9.75 -18.94
C GLU A 123 1.03 8.73 -18.69
N LYS A 124 1.71 8.28 -19.75
CA LYS A 124 2.83 7.34 -19.63
C LYS A 124 4.02 7.89 -18.84
N LEU A 125 4.28 9.18 -18.97
CA LEU A 125 5.33 9.84 -18.19
C LEU A 125 4.94 9.90 -16.70
N ALA A 126 3.66 10.16 -16.39
CA ALA A 126 3.16 10.14 -15.03
C ALA A 126 3.26 8.73 -14.41
N GLU A 127 2.90 7.69 -15.17
CA GLU A 127 3.06 6.29 -14.77
C GLU A 127 4.53 5.95 -14.48
N ALA A 128 5.45 6.24 -15.40
CA ALA A 128 6.88 5.97 -15.20
C ALA A 128 7.44 6.70 -13.96
N ARG A 129 7.00 7.94 -13.69
CA ARG A 129 7.39 8.70 -12.49
C ARG A 129 6.84 8.08 -11.21
N TYR A 130 5.61 7.57 -11.25
CA TYR A 130 5.02 6.84 -10.13
C TYR A 130 5.82 5.56 -9.83
N GLU A 131 6.11 4.76 -10.84
CA GLU A 131 6.88 3.52 -10.68
C GLU A 131 8.31 3.78 -10.16
N LEU A 132 8.96 4.85 -10.64
CA LEU A 132 10.25 5.28 -10.09
C LEU A 132 10.14 5.66 -8.61
N ALA A 133 9.08 6.36 -8.22
CA ALA A 133 8.86 6.71 -6.81
C ALA A 133 8.64 5.46 -5.94
N GLU A 134 7.90 4.47 -6.43
CA GLU A 134 7.72 3.18 -5.73
C GLU A 134 9.02 2.39 -5.63
N ALA A 135 9.82 2.33 -6.69
CA ALA A 135 11.14 1.68 -6.67
C ALA A 135 12.06 2.34 -5.62
N LYS A 136 12.11 3.68 -5.59
CA LYS A 136 12.88 4.43 -4.58
C LYS A 136 12.38 4.18 -3.16
N ARG A 137 11.06 4.10 -2.97
CA ARG A 137 10.46 3.81 -1.65
C ARG A 137 10.88 2.43 -1.16
N ARG A 138 10.80 1.41 -2.02
CA ARG A 138 11.24 0.03 -1.70
C ARG A 138 12.72 -0.03 -1.33
N LEU A 139 13.58 0.65 -2.08
CA LEU A 139 15.01 0.76 -1.76
C LEU A 139 15.25 1.45 -0.41
N ALA A 140 14.52 2.55 -0.15
CA ALA A 140 14.62 3.28 1.11
C ALA A 140 14.17 2.43 2.31
N GLU A 141 13.07 1.70 2.18
CA GLU A 141 12.55 0.79 3.20
C GLU A 141 13.58 -0.29 3.60
N LEU A 142 14.21 -0.94 2.61
CA LEU A 142 15.29 -1.89 2.86
C LEU A 142 16.50 -1.24 3.54
N SER A 143 16.88 -0.03 3.10
CA SER A 143 18.02 0.67 3.69
C SER A 143 17.76 1.12 5.14
N ALA A 144 16.51 1.41 5.48
CA ALA A 144 16.10 1.79 6.83
C ALA A 144 16.05 0.59 7.79
N SER A 145 15.71 -0.60 7.28
CA SER A 145 15.68 -1.82 8.09
C SER A 145 17.08 -2.37 8.40
N ALA A 146 18.09 -2.09 7.57
CA ALA A 146 19.48 -2.47 7.82
C ALA A 146 20.17 -1.64 8.92
N ALA A 147 19.53 -0.57 9.42
CA ALA A 147 20.08 0.32 10.45
C ALA A 147 19.58 0.00 11.88
N GLN A 148 18.78 -1.06 12.04
CA GLN A 148 18.14 -1.51 13.27
C GLN A 148 18.81 -2.78 13.80
#